data_AF-A0A7S3EW72-F1
#
_entry.id   AF-A0A7S3EW72-F1
#
_cell.length_a   1.000
_cell.length_b   1.000
_cell.length_c   1.000
_cell.angle_alpha   90.00
_cell.angle_beta   90.00
_cell.angle_gamma   90.00
#
_symmetry.space_group_name_H-M   'P 1'
#
loop_
_entity.id
_entity.type
_entity.pdbx_description
1 polymer ?
#
loop_
_entity_poly.entity_id
_entity_poly.type
_entity_poly.pdbx_seq_one_letter_code
_entity_poly.pdbx_strand_id
1 'polypeptide(L)'
;ADYLAAQLPNAAVKAAPQAGWFVPGDPDAVPSSRGAPLNFTAKEVTHSSQLGSNAGAALWLSYANPPCAEAIGADNCGSVHNMYKYIETPLLVVENQYDTNQIFDTVGFCPKPAQYNRNTTLKALADDYIAYYGDLMRKSIAPQIQGHGQTKAKGKDGLFFPSCLGHGGFPDTKVQSVSDYVDLIGDWFFQRGKYSSHVVIDDCKMTDGLPCNPTCKALSHDELYQLEKGESELVTLTQ
;
A
#
# COMPACT_ATOMS: atom_id res chain seq x y z
N ALA A 1 12.98 8.36 -3.98
CA ALA A 1 12.69 9.81 -3.84
C ALA A 1 13.91 10.56 -3.31
N ASP A 2 14.44 10.19 -2.13
CA ASP A 2 15.61 10.87 -1.53
C ASP A 2 16.85 10.87 -2.42
N TYR A 3 17.13 9.76 -3.11
CA TYR A 3 18.23 9.71 -4.07
C TYR A 3 18.13 10.84 -5.11
N LEU A 4 16.96 11.03 -5.72
CA LEU A 4 16.72 12.07 -6.71
C LEU A 4 16.84 13.48 -6.10
N ALA A 5 16.32 13.67 -4.88
CA ALA A 5 16.45 14.93 -4.14
C ALA A 5 17.92 15.30 -3.88
N ALA A 6 18.76 14.32 -3.55
CA ALA A 6 20.20 14.53 -3.35
C ALA A 6 20.94 14.88 -4.65
N GLN A 7 20.51 14.33 -5.80
CA GLN A 7 21.11 14.64 -7.10
C GLN A 7 20.69 16.01 -7.66
N LEU A 8 19.57 16.56 -7.20
CA LEU A 8 18.98 17.80 -7.70
C LEU A 8 18.81 18.82 -6.57
N PRO A 9 19.91 19.36 -6.00
CA PRO A 9 19.85 20.23 -4.81
C PRO A 9 19.09 21.54 -5.04
N ASN A 10 18.91 21.95 -6.30
CA ASN A 10 18.18 23.16 -6.69
C ASN A 10 16.72 22.88 -7.10
N ALA A 11 16.24 21.64 -6.99
CA ALA A 11 14.87 21.27 -7.31
C ALA A 11 14.12 20.80 -6.04
N ALA A 12 12.85 21.18 -5.94
CA ALA A 12 11.96 20.58 -4.97
C ALA A 12 11.51 19.21 -5.50
N VAL A 13 11.95 18.14 -4.84
CA VAL A 13 11.50 16.78 -5.16
C VAL A 13 10.37 16.41 -4.20
N LYS A 14 9.29 15.88 -4.76
CA LYS A 14 8.14 15.29 -4.06
C LYS A 14 7.77 14.02 -4.79
N ALA A 15 7.22 13.02 -4.11
CA ALA A 15 6.78 11.78 -4.74
C ALA A 15 5.37 11.38 -4.31
N ALA A 16 4.63 10.74 -5.21
CA ALA A 16 3.31 10.21 -4.93
C ALA A 16 3.27 8.71 -5.31
N PRO A 17 3.83 7.81 -4.49
CA PRO A 17 3.80 6.38 -4.78
C PRO A 17 2.36 5.87 -4.75
N GLN A 18 2.07 4.94 -5.66
CA GLN A 18 0.76 4.32 -5.81
C GLN A 18 0.87 2.81 -5.66
N ALA A 19 0.02 2.21 -4.83
CA ALA A 19 -0.07 0.75 -4.63
C ALA A 19 1.29 0.10 -4.34
N GLY A 20 2.09 0.78 -3.52
CA GLY A 20 3.50 0.46 -3.27
C GLY A 20 3.80 0.17 -1.80
N TRP A 21 2.81 0.29 -0.91
CA TRP A 21 2.97 -0.01 0.50
C TRP A 21 2.76 -1.50 0.74
N PHE A 22 3.77 -2.28 0.35
CA PHE A 22 3.74 -3.74 0.52
C PHE A 22 3.97 -4.14 1.97
N VAL A 23 3.30 -5.23 2.37
CA VAL A 23 3.47 -5.91 3.65
C VAL A 23 3.13 -4.97 4.81
N PRO A 24 1.89 -4.91 5.29
CA PRO A 24 1.60 -4.13 6.47
C PRO A 24 2.35 -4.72 7.67
N GLY A 25 3.17 -3.90 8.33
CA GLY A 25 3.82 -4.27 9.57
C GLY A 25 2.95 -3.94 10.78
N ASP A 26 3.20 -4.64 11.89
CA ASP A 26 2.85 -4.12 13.21
C ASP A 26 3.85 -2.99 13.52
N PRO A 27 3.41 -1.72 13.67
CA PRO A 27 4.30 -0.60 13.93
C PRO A 27 5.07 -0.72 15.26
N ASP A 28 4.60 -1.56 16.18
CA ASP A 28 5.21 -1.77 17.50
C ASP A 28 6.11 -3.02 17.55
N ALA A 29 6.13 -3.84 16.49
CA ALA A 29 7.01 -5.00 16.41
C ALA A 29 8.43 -4.59 16.00
N VAL A 30 9.43 -4.96 16.80
CA VAL A 30 10.83 -4.92 16.34
C VAL A 30 10.99 -6.03 15.29
N PRO A 31 11.38 -5.71 14.03
CA PRO A 31 11.56 -6.73 13.01
C PRO A 31 12.66 -7.70 13.46
N SER A 32 12.28 -8.92 13.84
CA SER A 32 13.25 -9.93 14.30
C SER A 32 13.89 -10.70 13.15
N SER A 33 13.35 -10.57 11.94
CA SER A 33 13.91 -11.15 10.71
C SER A 33 13.31 -10.50 9.45
N ARG A 34 13.96 -10.73 8.30
CA ARG A 34 13.39 -10.39 6.98
C ARG A 34 12.10 -11.17 6.82
N GLY A 35 11.03 -10.56 6.34
CA GLY A 35 9.92 -11.34 5.80
C GLY A 35 8.72 -10.50 5.44
N ALA A 36 8.07 -10.90 4.35
CA ALA A 36 6.66 -10.65 4.24
C ALA A 36 5.92 -11.77 4.96
N PRO A 37 4.91 -11.37 5.72
CA PRO A 37 3.90 -12.32 6.05
C PRO A 37 2.51 -11.83 5.90
N LEU A 38 1.73 -12.71 5.32
CA LEU A 38 0.50 -13.11 5.95
C LEU A 38 0.23 -14.54 5.52
N ASN A 39 0.40 -15.51 6.41
CA ASN A 39 -0.13 -16.83 6.13
C ASN A 39 -1.66 -16.70 6.12
N PHE A 40 -2.29 -16.88 4.95
CA PHE A 40 -3.74 -16.82 4.77
C PHE A 40 -4.53 -17.52 5.90
N THR A 41 -4.11 -18.74 6.24
CA THR A 41 -4.83 -19.59 7.19
C THR A 41 -4.45 -19.29 8.63
N ALA A 42 -3.17 -19.04 8.92
CA ALA A 42 -2.71 -18.81 10.28
C ALA A 42 -2.86 -17.34 10.73
N LYS A 43 -3.06 -16.41 9.80
CA LYS A 43 -3.02 -14.96 10.03
C LYS A 43 -1.74 -14.48 10.71
N GLU A 44 -0.68 -15.25 10.62
CA GLU A 44 0.57 -14.93 11.29
C GLU A 44 1.37 -13.92 10.46
N VAL A 45 1.86 -12.89 11.14
CA VAL A 45 2.92 -12.02 10.65
C VAL A 45 4.27 -12.78 10.75
N THR A 46 4.43 -13.88 10.00
CA THR A 46 5.71 -14.61 9.87
C THR A 46 6.80 -13.78 9.17
N HIS A 47 7.74 -13.23 9.93
CA HIS A 47 8.95 -12.63 9.38
C HIS A 47 9.91 -13.69 8.79
N SER A 48 9.45 -14.50 7.85
CA SER A 48 10.25 -15.51 7.17
C SER A 48 11.01 -14.87 6.02
N SER A 49 12.34 -15.03 6.02
CA SER A 49 13.29 -14.41 5.09
C SER A 49 13.23 -14.95 3.66
N GLN A 50 12.13 -15.62 3.29
CA GLN A 50 11.97 -16.34 2.03
C GLN A 50 11.31 -15.52 0.91
N LEU A 51 11.08 -14.22 1.10
CA LEU A 51 10.82 -13.33 -0.05
C LEU A 51 12.10 -13.16 -0.87
N GLY A 52 12.37 -14.14 -1.73
CA GLY A 52 13.46 -14.14 -2.69
C GLY A 52 14.83 -14.19 -2.02
N SER A 53 15.72 -15.05 -2.53
CA SER A 53 17.14 -14.87 -2.26
C SER A 53 17.53 -13.41 -2.50
N ASN A 54 18.50 -12.88 -1.73
CA ASN A 54 19.18 -11.63 -2.06
C ASN A 54 19.68 -11.56 -3.50
N ALA A 55 19.68 -12.65 -4.27
CA ALA A 55 19.96 -12.65 -5.69
C ALA A 55 19.19 -11.56 -6.45
N GLY A 56 17.93 -11.23 -6.11
CA GLY A 56 17.23 -10.13 -6.78
C GLY A 56 17.92 -8.78 -6.53
N ALA A 57 18.03 -8.38 -5.26
CA ALA A 57 18.69 -7.14 -4.88
C ALA A 57 20.17 -7.09 -5.30
N ALA A 58 20.87 -8.22 -5.24
CA ALA A 58 22.27 -8.37 -5.64
C ALA A 58 22.46 -8.34 -7.16
N LEU A 59 21.53 -8.92 -7.93
CA LEU A 59 21.54 -8.89 -9.40
C LEU A 59 21.27 -7.48 -9.90
N TRP A 60 20.29 -6.80 -9.31
CA TRP A 60 19.85 -5.46 -9.74
C TRP A 60 20.61 -4.33 -9.06
N LEU A 61 21.51 -4.63 -8.13
CA LEU A 61 22.22 -3.65 -7.30
C LEU A 61 21.27 -2.61 -6.72
N SER A 62 20.15 -3.08 -6.15
CA SER A 62 19.04 -2.24 -5.72
C SER A 62 19.51 -1.18 -4.72
N TYR A 63 19.09 0.05 -4.95
CA TYR A 63 19.35 1.14 -4.03
C TYR A 63 18.53 0.96 -2.74
N ALA A 64 19.20 0.94 -1.59
CA ALA A 64 18.57 1.07 -0.28
C ALA A 64 18.74 2.51 0.24
N ASN A 65 17.71 3.06 0.89
CA ASN A 65 17.82 4.34 1.59
C ASN A 65 18.94 4.24 2.66
N PRO A 66 20.01 5.06 2.60
CA PRO A 66 21.17 4.86 3.46
C PRO A 66 20.88 4.97 4.96
N PRO A 67 20.10 5.97 5.45
CA PRO A 67 19.71 6.00 6.87
C PRO A 67 18.96 4.75 7.33
N CYS A 68 18.07 4.20 6.50
CA CYS A 68 17.40 2.94 6.79
C CYS A 68 18.38 1.76 6.84
N ALA A 69 19.25 1.65 5.84
CA ALA A 69 20.20 0.56 5.73
C ALA A 69 21.20 0.53 6.90
N GLU A 70 21.63 1.70 7.37
CA GLU A 70 22.47 1.84 8.55
C GLU A 70 21.75 1.43 9.83
N ALA A 71 20.48 1.81 9.99
CA ALA A 71 19.73 1.59 11.22
C ALA A 71 19.20 0.15 11.37
N ILE A 72 18.75 -0.48 10.29
CA ILE A 72 18.09 -1.80 10.35
C ILE A 72 18.62 -2.81 9.33
N GLY A 73 19.66 -2.47 8.56
CA GLY A 73 20.19 -3.32 7.49
C GLY A 73 19.44 -3.15 6.17
N ALA A 74 20.19 -3.09 5.06
CA ALA A 74 19.66 -2.80 3.72
C ALA A 74 18.52 -3.74 3.29
N ASP A 75 18.60 -5.02 3.68
CA ASP A 75 17.60 -6.02 3.30
C ASP A 75 16.24 -5.81 3.96
N ASN A 76 16.17 -5.04 5.05
CA ASN A 76 14.92 -4.74 5.76
C ASN A 76 14.26 -3.45 5.27
N CYS A 77 14.92 -2.72 4.37
CA CYS A 77 14.42 -1.47 3.79
C CYS A 77 13.53 -1.67 2.56
N GLY A 78 13.35 -2.92 2.11
CA GLY A 78 12.49 -3.24 0.95
C GLY A 78 10.99 -3.02 1.22
N SER A 79 10.56 -3.06 2.48
CA SER A 79 9.17 -2.79 2.86
C SER A 79 9.02 -1.36 3.38
N VAL A 80 8.04 -0.64 2.82
CA VAL A 80 7.86 0.80 3.10
C VAL A 80 7.52 1.06 4.57
N HIS A 81 6.80 0.17 5.24
CA HIS A 81 6.49 0.32 6.67
C HIS A 81 7.74 0.43 7.56
N ASN A 82 8.86 -0.20 7.17
CA ASN A 82 10.14 -0.08 7.86
C ASN A 82 10.93 1.15 7.41
N MET A 83 10.90 1.42 6.09
CA MET A 83 11.69 2.48 5.47
C MET A 83 11.12 3.89 5.70
N TYR A 84 9.80 4.03 5.87
CA TYR A 84 9.10 5.32 5.77
C TYR A 84 9.63 6.40 6.72
N LYS A 85 10.01 6.01 7.95
CA LYS A 85 10.58 6.93 8.96
C LYS A 85 11.96 7.51 8.60
N TYR A 86 12.62 6.93 7.61
CA TYR A 86 13.93 7.35 7.10
C TYR A 86 13.83 8.15 5.79
N ILE A 87 12.62 8.29 5.24
CA ILE A 87 12.38 9.04 4.00
C ILE A 87 12.21 10.52 4.34
N GLU A 88 13.10 11.35 3.83
CA GLU A 88 13.03 12.80 4.04
C GLU A 88 12.19 13.52 3.00
N THR A 89 12.16 12.99 1.77
CA THR A 89 11.41 13.58 0.66
C THR A 89 9.92 13.51 0.97
N PRO A 90 9.16 14.62 0.80
CA PRO A 90 7.72 14.60 1.03
C PRO A 90 7.02 13.58 0.14
N LEU A 91 6.12 12.82 0.75
CA LEU A 91 5.32 11.78 0.10
C LEU A 91 3.82 12.08 0.20
N LEU A 92 3.08 11.81 -0.88
CA LEU A 92 1.64 11.56 -0.82
C LEU A 92 1.38 10.12 -1.22
N VAL A 93 1.07 9.28 -0.25
CA VAL A 93 0.85 7.85 -0.49
C VAL A 93 -0.56 7.63 -1.02
N VAL A 94 -0.70 6.87 -2.10
CA VAL A 94 -1.99 6.45 -2.65
C VAL A 94 -2.07 4.93 -2.56
N GLU A 95 -2.93 4.40 -1.71
CA GLU A 95 -2.92 2.97 -1.37
C GLU A 95 -4.34 2.48 -1.10
N ASN A 96 -4.66 1.23 -1.44
CA ASN A 96 -5.92 0.62 -1.00
C ASN A 96 -5.76 0.04 0.40
N GLN A 97 -6.79 0.14 1.24
CA GLN A 97 -6.82 -0.62 2.49
C GLN A 97 -6.81 -2.14 2.22
N TYR A 98 -7.29 -2.57 1.04
CA TYR A 98 -7.35 -3.97 0.63
C TYR A 98 -6.74 -4.14 -0.77
N ASP A 99 -5.43 -4.00 -0.89
CA ASP A 99 -4.76 -4.15 -2.19
C ASP A 99 -4.82 -5.60 -2.70
N THR A 100 -5.39 -5.81 -3.88
CA THR A 100 -5.62 -7.16 -4.42
C THR A 100 -4.33 -7.89 -4.79
N ASN A 101 -3.34 -7.18 -5.31
CA ASN A 101 -2.05 -7.77 -5.64
C ASN A 101 -1.32 -8.23 -4.36
N GLN A 102 -1.49 -7.49 -3.26
CA GLN A 102 -0.95 -7.87 -1.97
C GLN A 102 -1.68 -9.06 -1.34
N ILE A 103 -3.01 -9.02 -1.33
CA ILE A 103 -3.87 -10.04 -0.72
C ILE A 103 -3.79 -11.38 -1.48
N PHE A 104 -3.86 -11.35 -2.81
CA PHE A 104 -4.04 -12.56 -3.61
C PHE A 104 -2.76 -13.06 -4.30
N ASP A 105 -1.84 -12.17 -4.68
CA ASP A 105 -0.71 -12.56 -5.55
C ASP A 105 0.67 -12.55 -4.85
N THR A 106 0.95 -11.56 -4.01
CA THR A 106 2.34 -11.31 -3.57
C THR A 106 2.63 -11.56 -2.09
N VAL A 107 1.67 -11.37 -1.18
CA VAL A 107 1.90 -11.46 0.26
C VAL A 107 1.00 -12.51 0.91
N GLY A 108 -0.30 -12.39 0.69
CA GLY A 108 -1.30 -13.11 1.46
C GLY A 108 -1.60 -14.53 1.01
N PHE A 109 -1.38 -14.83 -0.28
CA PHE A 109 -1.80 -16.09 -0.91
C PHE A 109 -3.27 -16.43 -0.60
N CYS A 110 -4.12 -15.43 -0.38
CA CYS A 110 -5.55 -15.66 -0.22
C CYS A 110 -6.05 -16.32 -1.51
N PRO A 111 -6.90 -17.37 -1.43
CA PRO A 111 -7.53 -17.94 -2.61
C PRO A 111 -8.19 -16.86 -3.45
N LYS A 112 -8.11 -17.01 -4.77
CA LYS A 112 -8.70 -16.05 -5.70
C LYS A 112 -10.24 -16.15 -5.67
N PRO A 113 -10.96 -15.07 -6.01
CA PRO A 113 -12.41 -15.06 -5.84
C PRO A 113 -13.20 -16.17 -6.52
N ALA A 114 -12.89 -16.63 -7.74
CA ALA A 114 -13.67 -17.74 -8.30
C ALA A 114 -13.35 -19.10 -7.64
N GLN A 115 -12.23 -19.21 -6.91
CA GLN A 115 -11.93 -20.40 -6.10
C GLN A 115 -12.84 -20.46 -4.87
N TYR A 116 -13.06 -19.34 -4.18
CA TYR A 116 -13.83 -19.32 -2.93
C TYR A 116 -15.33 -19.01 -3.10
N ASN A 117 -15.75 -18.36 -4.19
CA ASN A 117 -17.18 -18.07 -4.41
C ASN A 117 -18.05 -19.31 -4.58
N ARG A 118 -17.45 -20.46 -4.89
CA ARG A 118 -18.15 -21.76 -5.00
C ARG A 118 -18.17 -22.56 -3.70
N ASN A 119 -17.49 -22.07 -2.66
CA ASN A 119 -17.35 -22.76 -1.37
C ASN A 119 -17.55 -21.76 -0.23
N THR A 120 -18.69 -21.82 0.44
CA THR A 120 -19.07 -20.90 1.52
C THR A 120 -18.07 -20.89 2.68
N THR A 121 -17.44 -22.02 2.98
CA THR A 121 -16.41 -22.12 4.03
C THR A 121 -15.13 -21.38 3.60
N LEU A 122 -14.70 -21.59 2.35
CA LEU A 122 -13.52 -20.91 1.83
C LEU A 122 -13.78 -19.41 1.68
N LYS A 123 -15.00 -19.01 1.29
CA LYS A 123 -15.41 -17.61 1.25
C LYS A 123 -15.33 -16.97 2.63
N ALA A 124 -15.88 -17.61 3.66
CA ALA A 124 -15.83 -17.08 5.02
C ALA A 124 -14.40 -16.88 5.49
N LEU A 125 -13.49 -17.83 5.19
CA LEU A 125 -12.07 -17.69 5.50
C LEU A 125 -11.40 -16.56 4.70
N ALA A 126 -11.77 -16.38 3.42
CA ALA A 126 -11.29 -15.28 2.59
C ALA A 126 -11.73 -13.92 3.12
N ASP A 127 -13.02 -13.76 3.44
CA ASP A 127 -13.56 -12.53 4.02
C ASP A 127 -12.86 -12.20 5.36
N ASP A 128 -12.71 -13.20 6.23
CA ASP A 128 -12.05 -13.08 7.53
C ASP A 128 -10.55 -12.69 7.40
N TYR A 129 -9.88 -13.19 6.37
CA TYR A 129 -8.51 -12.79 6.04
C TYR A 129 -8.41 -11.39 5.45
N ILE A 130 -9.31 -11.01 4.53
CA ILE A 130 -9.36 -9.67 3.94
C ILE A 130 -9.58 -8.63 5.02
N ALA A 131 -10.49 -8.89 5.96
CA ALA A 131 -10.74 -8.02 7.10
C ALA A 131 -9.50 -7.85 7.98
N TYR A 132 -8.81 -8.95 8.28
CA TYR A 132 -7.56 -8.93 9.02
C TYR A 132 -6.46 -8.12 8.31
N TYR A 133 -6.27 -8.35 7.02
CA TYR A 133 -5.29 -7.65 6.21
C TYR A 133 -5.53 -6.13 6.18
N GLY A 134 -6.79 -5.71 5.97
CA GLY A 134 -7.13 -4.29 5.96
C GLY A 134 -6.90 -3.60 7.31
N ASP A 135 -7.11 -4.31 8.41
CA ASP A 135 -6.79 -3.80 9.75
C ASP A 135 -5.28 -3.55 9.92
N LEU A 136 -4.45 -4.48 9.47
CA LEU A 136 -3.00 -4.29 9.48
C LEU A 136 -2.58 -3.11 8.59
N MET A 137 -3.14 -2.97 7.39
CA MET A 137 -2.86 -1.84 6.51
C MET A 137 -3.17 -0.50 7.18
N ARG A 138 -4.34 -0.39 7.84
CA ARG A 138 -4.72 0.81 8.59
C ARG A 138 -3.73 1.13 9.71
N LYS A 139 -3.33 0.13 10.49
CA LYS A 139 -2.37 0.28 11.60
C LYS A 139 -0.94 0.59 11.10
N SER A 140 -0.57 0.09 9.94
CA SER A 140 0.77 0.26 9.34
C SER A 140 0.96 1.65 8.73
N ILE A 141 -0.04 2.17 8.00
CA ILE A 141 0.11 3.40 7.20
C ILE A 141 -0.33 4.64 7.97
N ALA A 142 -1.58 4.66 8.44
CA ALA A 142 -2.21 5.90 8.90
C ALA A 142 -1.47 6.55 10.09
N PRO A 143 -1.08 5.82 11.15
CA PRO A 143 -0.31 6.40 12.25
C PRO A 143 1.04 6.98 11.80
N GLN A 144 1.71 6.35 10.83
CA GLN A 144 2.99 6.83 10.32
C GLN A 144 2.85 8.14 9.56
N ILE A 145 1.86 8.26 8.66
CA ILE A 145 1.62 9.50 7.92
C ILE A 145 1.14 10.62 8.85
N GLN A 146 0.23 10.32 9.77
CA GLN A 146 -0.35 11.30 10.69
C GLN A 146 0.65 11.76 11.78
N GLY A 147 1.53 10.86 12.22
CA GLY A 147 2.58 11.17 13.18
C GLY A 147 3.83 11.70 12.49
N HIS A 148 4.65 10.77 11.97
CA HIS A 148 5.96 11.11 11.41
C HIS A 148 5.85 12.04 10.20
N GLY A 149 4.95 11.73 9.26
CA GLY A 149 4.76 12.51 8.03
C GLY A 149 4.37 13.98 8.24
N GLN A 150 3.71 14.31 9.36
CA GLN A 150 3.33 15.68 9.68
C GLN A 150 4.44 16.49 10.37
N THR A 151 5.49 15.83 10.85
CA THR A 151 6.61 16.45 11.58
C THR A 151 7.87 16.64 10.71
N LYS A 152 7.86 16.18 9.45
CA LYS A 152 9.00 16.31 8.55
C LYS A 152 9.26 17.77 8.19
N ALA A 153 10.54 18.16 8.24
CA ALA A 153 10.99 19.52 7.95
C ALA A 153 10.69 20.00 6.50
N LYS A 154 10.43 19.08 5.57
CA LYS A 154 10.30 19.35 4.13
C LYS A 154 8.85 19.45 3.62
N GLY A 155 7.85 19.43 4.52
CA GLY A 155 6.42 19.55 4.19
C GLY A 155 5.59 18.45 4.83
N LYS A 156 4.26 18.65 4.87
CA LYS A 156 3.31 17.66 5.36
C LYS A 156 3.14 16.57 4.31
N ASP A 157 3.38 15.32 4.70
CA ASP A 157 3.03 14.17 3.87
C ASP A 157 1.51 14.07 3.70
N GLY A 158 1.08 13.43 2.62
CA GLY A 158 -0.33 13.16 2.31
C GLY A 158 -0.62 11.66 2.24
N LEU A 159 -1.90 11.33 2.24
CA LEU A 159 -2.42 9.98 2.13
C LEU A 159 -3.80 10.00 1.47
N PHE A 160 -3.98 9.21 0.42
CA PHE A 160 -5.29 8.85 -0.12
C PHE A 160 -5.48 7.35 0.12
N PHE A 161 -6.37 7.00 1.06
CA PHE A 161 -6.47 5.63 1.59
C PHE A 161 -7.89 5.05 1.55
N PRO A 162 -8.40 4.77 0.35
CA PRO A 162 -9.75 4.22 0.17
C PRO A 162 -9.92 2.81 0.75
N SER A 163 -11.14 2.54 1.20
CA SER A 163 -11.62 1.23 1.67
C SER A 163 -12.17 0.44 0.47
N CYS A 164 -11.29 0.19 -0.52
CA CYS A 164 -11.58 -0.57 -1.74
C CYS A 164 -10.76 -1.86 -1.81
N LEU A 165 -11.36 -2.90 -2.40
CA LEU A 165 -10.67 -4.10 -2.84
C LEU A 165 -10.24 -3.92 -4.31
N GLY A 166 -9.02 -3.45 -4.54
CA GLY A 166 -8.47 -3.23 -5.87
C GLY A 166 -6.94 -3.04 -5.86
N HIS A 167 -6.29 -2.95 -7.02
CA HIS A 167 -4.85 -2.69 -7.11
C HIS A 167 -4.56 -1.52 -8.05
N GLY A 168 -4.03 -0.43 -7.48
CA GLY A 168 -3.85 0.83 -8.20
C GLY A 168 -5.15 1.36 -8.81
N GLY A 169 -5.05 2.43 -9.60
CA GLY A 169 -6.13 2.94 -10.45
C GLY A 169 -7.43 3.18 -9.69
N PHE A 170 -7.67 4.43 -9.26
CA PHE A 170 -8.85 4.78 -8.47
C PHE A 170 -9.86 5.60 -9.27
N PRO A 171 -10.32 5.15 -10.46
CA PRO A 171 -11.30 5.92 -11.22
C PRO A 171 -12.57 6.04 -10.38
N ASP A 172 -13.09 7.25 -10.30
CA ASP A 172 -14.35 7.59 -9.62
C ASP A 172 -14.42 7.29 -8.11
N THR A 173 -13.33 6.81 -7.51
CA THR A 173 -13.25 6.51 -6.07
C THR A 173 -13.16 7.81 -5.29
N LYS A 174 -14.11 8.02 -4.39
CA LYS A 174 -14.22 9.20 -3.54
C LYS A 174 -13.91 8.85 -2.11
N VAL A 175 -13.03 9.62 -1.47
CA VAL A 175 -12.69 9.49 -0.06
C VAL A 175 -12.99 10.82 0.60
N GLN A 176 -13.98 10.84 1.51
CA GLN A 176 -14.47 12.08 2.13
C GLN A 176 -14.85 13.14 1.07
N SER A 177 -14.27 14.35 1.13
CA SER A 177 -14.50 15.43 0.15
C SER A 177 -13.65 15.33 -1.12
N VAL A 178 -12.77 14.33 -1.23
CA VAL A 178 -11.88 14.15 -2.38
C VAL A 178 -12.55 13.21 -3.37
N SER A 179 -12.90 13.73 -4.55
CA SER A 179 -13.53 12.94 -5.62
C SER A 179 -12.55 12.34 -6.62
N ASP A 180 -11.30 12.79 -6.60
CA ASP A 180 -10.23 12.35 -7.49
C ASP A 180 -8.88 12.49 -6.77
N TYR A 181 -8.16 11.37 -6.64
CA TYR A 181 -6.86 11.34 -5.99
C TYR A 181 -5.79 12.10 -6.79
N VAL A 182 -5.94 12.22 -8.13
CA VAL A 182 -5.00 12.99 -8.96
C VAL A 182 -5.10 14.47 -8.65
N ASP A 183 -6.32 14.97 -8.42
CA ASP A 183 -6.54 16.33 -7.99
C ASP A 183 -6.00 16.58 -6.58
N LEU A 184 -6.12 15.62 -5.66
CA LEU A 184 -5.47 15.68 -4.34
C LEU A 184 -3.94 15.74 -4.45
N ILE A 185 -3.34 14.90 -5.33
CA ILE A 185 -1.91 14.96 -5.64
C ILE A 185 -1.53 16.34 -6.16
N GLY A 186 -2.29 16.88 -7.10
CA GLY A 186 -2.03 18.21 -7.67
C GLY A 186 -2.13 19.31 -6.61
N ASP A 187 -3.14 19.27 -5.76
CA ASP A 187 -3.30 20.22 -4.66
C ASP A 187 -2.13 20.16 -3.67
N TRP A 188 -1.71 18.96 -3.26
CA TRP A 188 -0.58 18.74 -2.37
C TRP A 188 0.77 19.13 -3.00
N PHE A 189 1.00 18.69 -4.24
CA PHE A 189 2.25 18.89 -4.95
C PHE A 189 2.51 20.37 -5.20
N PHE A 190 1.49 21.10 -5.66
CA PHE A 190 1.58 22.52 -5.97
C PHE A 190 1.11 23.45 -4.84
N GLN A 191 0.69 22.91 -3.70
CA GLN A 191 0.19 23.66 -2.54
C GLN A 191 -0.93 24.64 -2.92
N ARG A 192 -1.92 24.18 -3.69
CA ARG A 192 -2.97 25.06 -4.24
C ARG A 192 -4.00 25.47 -3.18
N GLY A 193 -4.10 24.74 -2.07
CA GLY A 193 -4.98 25.06 -0.95
C GLY A 193 -6.45 24.72 -1.18
N LYS A 194 -6.75 23.80 -2.11
CA LYS A 194 -8.10 23.31 -2.38
C LYS A 194 -8.64 22.47 -1.22
N TYR A 195 -7.79 21.64 -0.61
CA TYR A 195 -8.18 20.79 0.50
C TYR A 195 -7.57 21.28 1.83
N SER A 196 -8.33 21.15 2.91
CA SER A 196 -7.86 21.49 4.27
C SER A 196 -6.86 20.47 4.83
N SER A 197 -6.85 19.25 4.28
CA SER A 197 -5.95 18.14 4.61
C SER A 197 -5.61 17.35 3.33
N HIS A 198 -4.37 16.88 3.24
CA HIS A 198 -3.94 15.92 2.22
C HIS A 198 -3.91 14.48 2.73
N VAL A 199 -4.33 14.26 3.98
CA VAL A 199 -4.55 12.95 4.59
C VAL A 199 -6.05 12.70 4.60
N VAL A 200 -6.50 11.84 3.69
CA VAL A 200 -7.89 11.40 3.55
C VAL A 200 -7.93 9.88 3.58
N ILE A 201 -8.72 9.37 4.52
CA ILE A 201 -8.83 7.94 4.83
C ILE A 201 -10.32 7.61 4.83
N ASP A 202 -10.71 6.55 4.16
CA ASP A 202 -12.08 6.05 4.30
C ASP A 202 -12.28 5.47 5.69
N ASP A 203 -13.27 6.04 6.39
CA ASP A 203 -13.78 5.63 7.69
C ASP A 203 -15.21 5.10 7.59
N CYS A 204 -15.64 4.69 6.38
CA CYS A 204 -16.94 4.09 6.17
C CYS A 204 -17.18 2.93 7.15
N LYS A 205 -18.45 2.71 7.50
CA LYS A 205 -18.84 1.82 8.59
C LYS A 205 -18.58 0.36 8.20
N MET A 206 -17.40 -0.15 8.56
CA MET A 206 -17.02 -1.56 8.39
C MET A 206 -17.75 -2.40 9.45
N THR A 207 -18.89 -3.01 9.11
CA THR A 207 -19.59 -3.88 10.07
C THR A 207 -18.84 -5.16 10.38
N ASP A 208 -17.96 -5.59 9.48
CA ASP A 208 -17.24 -6.87 9.48
C ASP A 208 -15.74 -6.70 9.16
N GLY A 209 -15.25 -5.46 9.06
CA GLY A 209 -13.87 -5.17 8.67
C GLY A 209 -13.59 -5.29 7.17
N LEU A 210 -14.60 -5.47 6.32
CA LEU A 210 -14.46 -5.58 4.87
C LEU A 210 -14.43 -4.21 4.15
N PRO A 211 -13.99 -4.16 2.88
CA PRO A 211 -14.12 -2.98 2.03
C PRO A 211 -15.54 -2.42 2.05
N CYS A 212 -15.67 -1.10 2.23
CA CYS A 212 -16.97 -0.47 2.46
C CYS A 212 -17.25 0.77 1.61
N ASN A 213 -16.30 1.26 0.82
CA ASN A 213 -16.53 2.49 0.07
C ASN A 213 -17.44 2.20 -1.14
N PRO A 214 -18.63 2.85 -1.23
CA PRO A 214 -19.62 2.57 -2.27
C PRO A 214 -19.22 3.10 -3.66
N THR A 215 -18.16 3.91 -3.74
CA THR A 215 -17.64 4.47 -5.00
C THR A 215 -16.49 3.66 -5.56
N CYS A 216 -16.05 2.61 -4.87
CA CYS A 216 -15.10 1.67 -5.44
C CYS A 216 -15.70 1.03 -6.69
N LYS A 217 -14.90 0.93 -7.74
CA LYS A 217 -15.24 0.06 -8.86
C LYS A 217 -15.35 -1.37 -8.32
N ALA A 218 -16.53 -1.98 -8.45
CA ALA A 218 -16.65 -3.40 -8.18
C ALA A 218 -15.74 -4.16 -9.15
N LEU A 219 -14.89 -5.05 -8.64
CA LEU A 219 -14.17 -5.97 -9.50
C LEU A 219 -15.20 -6.75 -10.30
N SER A 220 -15.19 -6.56 -11.61
CA SER A 220 -16.05 -7.35 -12.51
C SER A 220 -15.67 -8.82 -12.42
N HIS A 221 -16.60 -9.70 -12.77
CA HIS A 221 -16.32 -11.14 -12.85
C HIS A 221 -15.12 -11.42 -13.78
N ASP A 222 -14.98 -10.63 -14.84
CA ASP A 222 -13.87 -10.73 -15.78
C ASP A 222 -12.55 -10.21 -15.18
N GLU A 223 -12.54 -9.14 -14.38
CA GLU A 223 -11.33 -8.70 -13.66
C GLU A 223 -10.88 -9.74 -12.62
N LEU A 224 -11.84 -10.37 -11.93
CA LEU A 224 -11.56 -11.49 -11.04
C LEU A 224 -11.01 -12.71 -11.80
N TYR A 225 -11.49 -12.96 -13.02
CA TYR A 225 -11.07 -14.04 -13.89
C TYR A 225 -9.71 -13.78 -14.56
N GLN A 226 -9.38 -12.53 -14.91
CA GLN A 226 -8.06 -12.18 -15.43
C GLN A 226 -6.97 -12.27 -14.36
N LEU A 227 -7.30 -11.92 -13.10
CA LEU A 227 -6.45 -12.23 -11.96
C LEU A 227 -6.15 -13.74 -11.88
N GLU A 228 -7.07 -14.62 -12.28
CA GLU A 228 -6.86 -16.08 -12.22
C GLU A 228 -5.88 -16.63 -13.24
N LYS A 229 -5.75 -16.02 -14.42
CA LYS A 229 -4.88 -16.55 -15.48
C LYS A 229 -3.41 -16.12 -15.37
N GLY A 230 -3.10 -15.14 -14.52
CA GLY A 230 -1.78 -14.49 -14.55
C GLY A 230 -1.51 -13.77 -15.88
N GLU A 231 -2.55 -13.62 -16.71
CA GLU A 231 -2.56 -12.88 -17.96
C GLU A 231 -2.90 -11.44 -17.61
N SER A 232 -1.98 -10.74 -16.92
CA SER A 232 -2.01 -9.28 -16.95
C SER A 232 -1.55 -8.86 -18.35
N GLU A 233 -2.39 -9.09 -19.36
CA GLU A 233 -2.27 -8.27 -20.56
C GLU A 233 -2.39 -6.83 -20.07
N LEU A 234 -1.36 -6.03 -20.34
CA LEU A 234 -1.43 -4.59 -20.20
C LEU A 234 -2.71 -4.16 -20.90
N VAL A 235 -3.76 -3.90 -20.12
CA VAL A 235 -4.90 -3.11 -20.58
C VAL A 235 -4.31 -1.73 -20.82
N THR A 236 -3.78 -1.54 -22.04
CA THR A 236 -3.51 -0.23 -22.59
C THR A 236 -4.83 0.52 -22.49
N LEU A 237 -4.91 1.39 -21.48
CA LEU A 237 -5.87 2.47 -21.43
C LEU A 237 -5.59 3.36 -22.65
N THR A 238 -6.15 3.00 -23.79
CA THR A 238 -6.38 3.95 -24.87
C THR A 238 -7.45 4.91 -24.36
N GLN A 239 -6.99 6.09 -23.92
CA GLN A 239 -7.81 7.30 -23.89
C GLN A 239 -8.09 7.77 -25.32
#